data_AF-A0A2G9P2K9-F1
#
_entry.id   AF-A0A2G9P2K9-F1
#
_cell.length_a   1.000
_cell.length_b   1.000
_cell.length_c   1.000
_cell.angle_alpha   90.00
_cell.angle_beta   90.00
_cell.angle_gamma   90.00
#
_symmetry.space_group_name_H-M   'P 1'
#
loop_
_entity.id
_entity.type
_entity.pdbx_description
1 polymer ?
#
loop_
_entity_poly.entity_id
_entity_poly.type
_entity_poly.pdbx_seq_one_letter_code
_entity_poly.pdbx_strand_id
1 'polypeptide(L)'
;MRTFEKFIGIDCNTTGHAAVVAIPHTGKIHKLGKSAIHTHSKYKQIRKKLQRNSKFSLLKKIKNKESRIIKNINHHISKKIVEIAVQTKSGIRFENLKGIRKNKKHSRKFRYSLNSWSYYHIQQLTEYKAKKQGIEVAYVAPAYTSQT
;
A
#
# COMPACT_ATOMS: atom_id res chain seq x y z
N MET A 1 18.44 6.34 17.97
CA MET A 1 17.28 5.63 17.37
C MET A 1 16.64 4.84 18.51
N ARG A 2 15.32 4.90 18.69
CA ARG A 2 14.67 4.18 19.81
C ARG A 2 14.60 2.70 19.43
N THR A 3 15.16 1.83 20.27
CA THR A 3 15.03 0.38 20.14
C THR A 3 13.66 -0.01 20.69
N PHE A 4 12.85 -0.72 19.89
CA PHE A 4 11.51 -1.13 20.31
C PHE A 4 11.45 -2.63 20.53
N GLU A 5 10.94 -3.07 21.69
CA GLU A 5 10.69 -4.49 21.95
C GLU A 5 9.45 -5.01 21.20
N LYS A 6 8.48 -4.11 20.94
CA LYS A 6 7.19 -4.42 20.31
C LYS A 6 7.16 -3.89 18.88
N PHE A 7 6.59 -4.66 17.97
CA PHE A 7 6.43 -4.29 16.57
C PHE A 7 4.98 -4.42 16.10
N ILE A 8 4.56 -3.50 15.23
CA ILE A 8 3.34 -3.65 14.43
C ILE A 8 3.70 -4.26 13.06
N GLY A 9 2.90 -5.21 12.59
CA GLY A 9 3.04 -5.80 11.27
C GLY A 9 2.22 -5.04 10.24
N ILE A 10 2.80 -4.80 9.06
CA ILE A 10 2.09 -4.20 7.94
C ILE A 10 2.11 -5.15 6.76
N ASP A 11 0.92 -5.61 6.40
CA ASP A 11 0.65 -6.31 5.15
C ASP A 11 0.02 -5.32 4.17
N CYS A 12 0.52 -5.29 2.94
CA CYS A 12 -0.06 -4.47 1.89
C CYS A 12 -0.72 -5.38 0.88
N ASN A 13 -2.00 -5.12 0.60
CA ASN A 13 -2.78 -5.91 -0.33
C ASN A 13 -3.16 -5.14 -1.60
N THR A 14 -3.25 -5.88 -2.71
CA THR A 14 -3.74 -5.35 -3.99
C THR A 14 -5.26 -5.44 -4.12
N THR A 15 -5.90 -6.26 -3.29
CA THR A 15 -7.33 -6.60 -3.32
C THR A 15 -7.97 -6.27 -1.98
N GLY A 16 -9.06 -5.52 -1.97
CA GLY A 16 -9.65 -4.90 -0.77
C GLY A 16 -8.92 -3.65 -0.27
N HIS A 17 -8.12 -3.80 0.79
CA HIS A 17 -7.47 -2.72 1.51
C HIS A 17 -6.04 -2.53 1.03
N ALA A 18 -5.58 -1.28 0.91
CA ALA A 18 -4.23 -0.99 0.43
C ALA A 18 -3.15 -1.35 1.46
N ALA A 19 -3.46 -1.23 2.76
CA ALA A 19 -2.61 -1.67 3.84
C ALA A 19 -3.45 -2.19 5.01
N VAL A 20 -2.97 -3.23 5.67
CA VAL A 20 -3.53 -3.82 6.88
C VAL A 20 -2.44 -3.75 7.93
N VAL A 21 -2.75 -3.12 9.06
CA VAL A 21 -1.85 -3.01 10.21
C VAL A 21 -2.33 -3.97 11.28
N ALA A 22 -1.49 -4.92 11.65
CA ALA A 22 -1.71 -5.86 12.74
C ALA A 22 -0.89 -5.43 13.96
N ILE A 23 -1.53 -5.41 15.13
CA ILE A 23 -0.90 -5.05 16.41
C ILE A 23 -0.91 -6.30 17.31
N PRO A 24 0.13 -7.16 17.27
CA PRO A 24 0.10 -8.49 17.88
C PRO A 24 -0.25 -8.48 19.37
N HIS A 25 0.29 -7.52 20.12
CA HIS A 25 0.10 -7.43 21.56
C HIS A 25 -1.30 -6.93 22.00
N THR A 26 -2.11 -6.38 21.08
CA THR A 26 -3.50 -5.99 21.38
C THR A 26 -4.53 -6.81 20.61
N GLY A 27 -4.10 -7.61 19.63
CA GLY A 27 -4.98 -8.29 18.67
C GLY A 27 -5.72 -7.36 17.70
N LYS A 28 -5.50 -6.04 17.75
CA LYS A 28 -6.22 -5.08 16.89
C LYS A 28 -5.69 -5.09 15.47
N ILE A 29 -6.62 -4.98 14.51
CA ILE A 29 -6.33 -4.92 13.07
C ILE A 29 -6.94 -3.65 12.48
N HIS A 30 -6.10 -2.81 11.86
CA HIS A 30 -6.54 -1.62 11.13
C HIS A 30 -6.44 -1.84 9.63
N LYS A 31 -7.58 -1.80 8.93
CA LYS A 31 -7.65 -1.96 7.48
C LYS A 31 -7.76 -0.59 6.80
N LEU A 32 -6.78 -0.20 6.00
CA LEU A 32 -6.61 1.14 5.46
C LEU A 32 -6.71 1.15 3.92
N GLY A 33 -7.24 2.25 3.36
CA GLY A 33 -7.17 2.49 1.91
C GLY A 33 -8.18 1.72 1.05
N LYS A 34 -9.34 1.33 1.60
CA LYS A 34 -10.43 0.66 0.86
C LYS A 34 -10.88 1.44 -0.40
N SER A 35 -10.78 2.78 -0.35
CA SER A 35 -11.14 3.68 -1.46
C SER A 35 -10.19 3.61 -2.66
N ALA A 36 -8.97 3.07 -2.51
CA ALA A 36 -7.99 2.97 -3.60
C ALA A 36 -8.53 2.10 -4.75
N ILE A 37 -9.20 0.99 -4.42
CA ILE A 37 -9.75 0.07 -5.43
C ILE A 37 -10.95 0.68 -6.15
N HIS A 38 -11.81 1.37 -5.42
CA HIS A 38 -12.93 2.10 -6.02
C HIS A 38 -12.40 3.16 -7.01
N THR A 39 -11.36 3.90 -6.60
CA THR A 39 -10.69 4.87 -7.46
C THR A 39 -10.14 4.22 -8.73
N HIS A 40 -9.39 3.12 -8.59
CA HIS A 40 -8.86 2.38 -9.74
C HIS A 40 -9.95 1.89 -10.69
N SER A 41 -11.03 1.34 -10.13
CA SER A 41 -12.15 0.81 -10.90
C SER A 41 -12.86 1.91 -11.68
N LYS A 42 -13.12 3.05 -11.03
CA LYS A 42 -13.71 4.25 -11.63
C LYS A 42 -12.87 4.76 -12.80
N TYR A 43 -11.58 5.01 -12.60
CA TYR A 43 -10.72 5.55 -13.66
C TYR A 43 -10.46 4.54 -14.79
N LYS A 44 -10.43 3.23 -14.49
CA LYS A 44 -10.39 2.18 -15.51
C LYS A 44 -11.62 2.23 -16.42
N GLN A 45 -12.82 2.37 -15.86
CA GLN A 45 -14.05 2.48 -16.64
C GLN A 45 -14.09 3.77 -17.48
N ILE A 46 -13.69 4.90 -16.89
CA ILE A 46 -13.59 6.18 -17.61
C ILE A 46 -12.64 6.08 -18.80
N ARG A 47 -11.42 5.54 -18.61
CA ARG A 47 -10.46 5.32 -19.70
C ARG A 47 -11.05 4.45 -20.80
N LYS A 48 -11.67 3.33 -20.43
CA LYS A 48 -12.31 2.41 -21.40
C LYS A 48 -13.40 3.10 -22.22
N LYS A 49 -14.24 3.92 -21.58
CA LYS A 49 -15.29 4.69 -22.26
C LYS A 49 -14.70 5.74 -23.22
N LEU A 50 -13.70 6.50 -22.77
CA LEU A 50 -13.06 7.53 -23.60
C LEU A 50 -12.30 6.95 -24.79
N GLN A 51 -11.64 5.80 -24.61
CA GLN A 51 -10.94 5.09 -25.68
C GLN A 51 -11.90 4.56 -26.74
N ARG A 52 -13.03 3.96 -26.33
CA ARG A 52 -14.07 3.49 -27.25
C ARG A 52 -14.67 4.62 -28.09
N ASN A 53 -14.80 5.81 -27.49
CA ASN A 53 -15.36 6.98 -28.17
C ASN A 53 -14.29 7.84 -28.88
N SER A 54 -13.04 7.34 -28.99
CA SER A 54 -11.89 8.05 -29.60
C SER A 54 -11.64 9.46 -29.05
N LYS A 55 -12.00 9.72 -27.78
CA LYS A 55 -11.83 11.03 -27.12
C LYS A 55 -10.43 11.15 -26.49
N PHE A 56 -9.40 11.11 -27.33
CA PHE A 56 -7.99 11.09 -26.89
C PHE A 56 -7.54 12.36 -26.16
N SER A 57 -8.10 13.53 -26.51
CA SER A 57 -7.82 14.80 -25.82
C SER A 57 -8.22 14.75 -24.34
N LEU A 58 -9.41 14.21 -24.04
CA LEU A 58 -9.88 13.99 -22.67
C LEU A 58 -9.04 12.94 -21.95
N LEU A 59 -8.62 11.87 -22.64
CA LEU A 59 -7.72 10.87 -22.09
C LEU A 59 -6.40 11.50 -21.60
N LYS A 60 -5.83 12.42 -22.38
CA LYS A 60 -4.62 13.17 -22.02
C LYS A 60 -4.86 14.06 -20.78
N LYS A 61 -6.02 14.72 -20.69
CA LYS A 61 -6.39 15.55 -19.52
C LYS A 61 -6.50 14.74 -18.23
N ILE A 62 -7.08 13.53 -18.27
CA ILE A 62 -7.29 12.71 -17.06
C ILE A 62 -6.11 11.80 -16.72
N LYS A 63 -5.09 11.70 -17.58
CA LYS A 63 -3.97 10.75 -17.47
C LYS A 63 -3.37 10.66 -16.07
N ASN A 64 -3.14 11.81 -15.42
CA ASN A 64 -2.47 11.89 -14.12
C ASN A 64 -3.43 11.97 -12.93
N LYS A 65 -4.74 12.08 -13.17
CA LYS A 65 -5.72 12.37 -12.11
C LYS A 65 -5.86 11.22 -11.12
N GLU A 66 -5.92 9.98 -11.62
CA GLU A 66 -5.91 8.77 -10.79
C GLU A 66 -4.64 8.69 -9.91
N SER A 67 -3.46 8.87 -10.51
CA SER A 67 -2.19 8.79 -9.80
C SER A 67 -2.09 9.81 -8.66
N ARG A 68 -2.56 11.05 -8.87
CA ARG A 68 -2.60 12.08 -7.81
C ARG A 68 -3.52 11.67 -6.64
N ILE A 69 -4.68 11.10 -6.94
CA ILE A 69 -5.62 10.62 -5.90
C ILE A 69 -5.01 9.46 -5.13
N ILE A 70 -4.43 8.47 -5.82
CA ILE A 70 -3.77 7.33 -5.17
C ILE A 70 -2.57 7.80 -4.32
N LYS A 71 -1.77 8.75 -4.82
CA LYS A 71 -0.68 9.36 -4.04
C LYS A 71 -1.21 10.00 -2.75
N ASN A 72 -2.30 10.77 -2.84
CA ASN A 72 -2.91 11.36 -1.66
C ASN A 72 -3.38 10.30 -0.66
N ILE A 73 -4.04 9.24 -1.13
CA ILE A 73 -4.45 8.10 -0.29
C ILE A 73 -3.24 7.48 0.42
N ASN A 74 -2.13 7.24 -0.29
CA ASN A 74 -0.91 6.68 0.31
C ASN A 74 -0.29 7.61 1.38
N HIS A 75 -0.34 8.93 1.18
CA HIS A 75 0.10 9.88 2.21
C HIS A 75 -0.74 9.77 3.48
N HIS A 76 -2.06 9.59 3.37
CA HIS A 76 -2.92 9.39 4.53
C HIS A 76 -2.65 8.05 5.22
N ILE A 77 -2.53 6.97 4.45
CA ILE A 77 -2.23 5.62 4.96
C ILE A 77 -0.91 5.61 5.74
N SER A 78 0.18 6.08 5.13
CA SER A 78 1.50 6.14 5.77
C SER A 78 1.53 7.02 7.01
N LYS A 79 0.77 8.13 7.02
CA LYS A 79 0.63 8.97 8.22
C LYS A 79 -0.06 8.16 9.34
N LYS A 80 -1.16 7.50 9.01
CA LYS A 80 -1.93 6.71 9.98
C LYS A 80 -1.14 5.54 10.57
N ILE A 81 -0.34 4.87 9.75
CA ILE A 81 0.57 3.80 10.20
C ILE A 81 1.54 4.32 11.27
N VAL A 82 2.20 5.44 10.99
CA VAL A 82 3.16 6.04 11.93
C VAL A 82 2.46 6.52 13.20
N GLU A 83 1.28 7.12 13.10
CA GLU A 83 0.47 7.48 14.27
C GLU A 83 0.16 6.27 15.16
N ILE A 84 -0.23 5.14 14.57
CA ILE A 84 -0.49 3.90 15.31
C ILE A 84 0.79 3.43 16.02
N ALA A 85 1.93 3.43 15.33
CA ALA A 85 3.22 3.03 15.92
C ALA A 85 3.65 3.92 17.10
N VAL A 86 3.41 5.24 17.00
CA VAL A 86 3.65 6.18 18.11
C VAL A 86 2.74 5.85 19.30
N GLN A 87 1.43 5.67 19.05
CA GLN A 87 0.44 5.40 20.09
C GLN A 87 0.72 4.09 20.83
N THR A 88 1.15 3.05 20.12
CA THR A 88 1.48 1.74 20.70
C THR A 88 2.92 1.63 21.18
N LYS A 89 3.73 2.70 21.07
CA LYS A 89 5.16 2.71 21.38
C LYS A 89 5.87 1.49 20.77
N SER A 90 5.65 1.26 19.47
CA SER A 90 6.13 0.08 18.76
C SER A 90 6.93 0.46 17.51
N GLY A 91 7.87 -0.39 17.13
CA GLY A 91 8.52 -0.35 15.82
C GLY A 91 7.58 -0.84 14.72
N ILE A 92 7.97 -0.64 13.47
CA ILE A 92 7.19 -1.04 12.29
C ILE A 92 7.89 -2.18 11.58
N ARG A 93 7.17 -3.26 11.26
CA ARG A 93 7.64 -4.34 10.39
C ARG A 93 6.83 -4.40 9.10
N PHE A 94 7.49 -4.22 7.97
CA PHE A 94 6.93 -4.53 6.67
C PHE A 94 7.26 -5.97 6.29
N GLU A 95 6.30 -6.72 5.76
CA GLU A 95 6.60 -7.95 5.02
C GLU A 95 7.38 -7.60 3.76
N ASN A 96 8.45 -8.34 3.46
CA ASN A 96 9.29 -8.07 2.30
C ASN A 96 8.71 -8.74 1.04
N LEU A 97 8.06 -7.94 0.19
CA LEU A 97 7.51 -8.41 -1.09
C LEU A 97 8.51 -8.32 -2.25
N LYS A 98 9.82 -8.17 -1.99
CA LYS A 98 10.84 -8.16 -3.06
C LYS A 98 10.75 -9.46 -3.86
N GLY A 99 10.44 -9.34 -5.15
CA GLY A 99 10.40 -10.47 -6.09
C GLY A 99 9.01 -10.91 -6.52
N ILE A 100 7.90 -10.44 -5.92
CA ILE A 100 6.54 -10.82 -6.34
C ILE A 100 6.28 -10.53 -7.83
N ARG A 101 6.87 -9.46 -8.35
CA ARG A 101 6.77 -9.07 -9.78
C ARG A 101 7.51 -10.04 -10.72
N LYS A 102 8.55 -10.72 -10.25
CA LYS A 102 9.37 -11.65 -11.06
C LYS A 102 8.77 -13.06 -11.15
N ASN A 103 7.78 -13.37 -10.32
CA ASN A 103 7.16 -14.69 -10.31
C ASN A 103 6.29 -14.89 -11.57
N LYS A 104 6.61 -15.89 -12.40
CA LYS A 104 6.13 -16.00 -13.79
C LYS A 104 4.66 -16.45 -13.97
N LYS A 105 3.94 -16.87 -12.92
CA LYS A 105 2.60 -17.48 -13.02
C LYS A 105 1.44 -16.58 -12.56
N HIS A 106 1.47 -15.29 -12.85
CA HIS A 106 0.40 -14.37 -12.45
C HIS A 106 -0.69 -14.18 -13.51
N SER A 107 -1.96 -14.24 -13.09
CA SER A 107 -3.11 -13.92 -13.97
C SER A 107 -3.05 -12.49 -14.50
N ARG A 108 -3.68 -12.21 -15.65
CA ARG A 108 -3.70 -10.86 -16.24
C ARG A 108 -4.33 -9.82 -15.30
N LYS A 109 -5.34 -10.23 -14.52
CA LYS A 109 -5.98 -9.38 -13.50
C LYS A 109 -5.03 -9.07 -12.35
N PHE A 110 -4.29 -10.07 -11.86
CA PHE A 110 -3.32 -9.90 -10.79
C PHE A 110 -2.13 -9.02 -11.20
N ARG A 111 -1.59 -9.21 -12.41
CA ARG A 111 -0.53 -8.36 -12.97
C ARG A 111 -0.93 -6.88 -13.07
N TYR A 112 -2.15 -6.60 -13.52
CA TYR A 112 -2.66 -5.23 -13.53
C TYR A 112 -2.71 -4.64 -12.12
N SER A 113 -3.19 -5.41 -11.15
CA SER A 113 -3.24 -5.02 -9.74
C SER A 113 -1.85 -4.70 -9.15
N LEU A 114 -0.85 -5.54 -9.45
CA LEU A 114 0.55 -5.36 -9.03
C LEU A 114 1.22 -4.13 -9.66
N ASN A 115 0.87 -3.81 -10.91
CA ASN A 115 1.46 -2.68 -11.65
C ASN A 115 0.76 -1.35 -11.38
N SER A 116 -0.51 -1.37 -10.97
CA SER A 116 -1.22 -0.18 -10.48
C SER A 116 -0.76 0.28 -9.10
N TRP A 117 0.20 -0.43 -8.49
CA TRP A 117 0.28 -0.52 -7.04
C TRP A 117 1.22 0.48 -6.37
N SER A 118 0.84 0.82 -5.14
CA SER A 118 1.42 1.84 -4.29
C SER A 118 2.28 1.30 -3.14
N TYR A 119 2.47 -0.01 -3.02
CA TYR A 119 3.20 -0.62 -1.90
C TYR A 119 4.56 0.04 -1.64
N TYR A 120 5.41 0.09 -2.67
CA TYR A 120 6.72 0.73 -2.58
C TYR A 120 6.61 2.20 -2.15
N HIS A 121 5.58 2.90 -2.65
CA HIS A 121 5.35 4.29 -2.28
C HIS A 121 4.86 4.41 -0.82
N ILE A 122 3.98 3.53 -0.34
CA ILE A 122 3.55 3.50 1.06
C ILE A 122 4.74 3.19 1.98
N GLN A 123 5.63 2.29 1.59
CA GLN A 123 6.85 1.97 2.32
C GLN A 123 7.76 3.18 2.42
N GLN A 124 8.16 3.78 1.29
CA GLN A 124 8.96 4.99 1.27
C GLN A 124 8.34 6.11 2.13
N LEU A 125 7.02 6.32 1.99
CA LEU A 125 6.31 7.34 2.75
C LEU A 125 6.28 7.04 4.25
N THR A 126 6.18 5.76 4.62
CA THR A 126 6.22 5.34 6.02
C THR A 126 7.63 5.45 6.58
N GLU A 127 8.65 5.02 5.85
CA GLU A 127 10.06 5.09 6.26
C GLU A 127 10.49 6.51 6.60
N TYR A 128 10.25 7.48 5.70
CA TYR A 128 10.69 8.85 5.97
C TYR A 128 9.93 9.45 7.16
N LYS A 129 8.63 9.16 7.32
CA LYS A 129 7.82 9.65 8.43
C LYS A 129 8.20 9.00 9.75
N ALA A 130 8.46 7.70 9.74
CA ALA A 130 8.92 6.94 10.90
C ALA A 130 10.29 7.44 11.35
N LYS A 131 11.23 7.65 10.41
CA LYS A 131 12.54 8.23 10.69
C LYS A 131 12.42 9.61 11.34
N LYS A 132 11.51 10.47 10.86
CA LYS A 132 11.24 11.78 11.48
C LYS A 132 10.74 11.68 12.92
N GLN A 133 10.07 10.58 13.28
CA GLN A 133 9.57 10.31 14.64
C GLN A 133 10.51 9.43 15.47
N GLY A 134 11.69 9.07 14.94
CA GLY A 134 12.64 8.17 15.60
C GLY A 134 12.15 6.73 15.75
N ILE A 135 11.18 6.31 14.93
CA ILE A 135 10.61 4.96 14.92
C ILE A 135 11.43 4.07 13.99
N GLU A 136 11.75 2.87 14.47
CA GLU A 136 12.45 1.86 13.69
C GLU A 136 11.50 1.20 12.68
N VAL A 137 11.98 1.04 11.44
CA VAL A 137 11.31 0.29 10.37
C VAL A 137 12.18 -0.89 9.97
N ALA A 138 11.67 -2.09 10.16
CA ALA A 138 12.33 -3.34 9.79
C ALA A 138 11.57 -4.06 8.67
N TYR A 139 12.29 -4.86 7.90
CA TYR A 139 11.75 -5.68 6.82
C TYR A 139 11.90 -7.16 7.17
N VAL A 140 10.81 -7.89 7.19
CA VAL A 140 10.81 -9.34 7.48
C VAL A 140 10.79 -10.10 6.16
N ALA A 141 11.71 -11.04 5.95
CA ALA A 141 11.70 -11.90 4.76
C ALA A 141 10.37 -12.67 4.67
N PRO A 142 9.79 -12.86 3.47
CA PRO A 142 8.52 -13.56 3.29
C PRO A 142 8.62 -15.08 3.49
N ALA A 143 9.73 -15.56 4.07
CA ALA A 143 9.97 -16.97 4.27
C ALA A 143 9.02 -17.49 5.36
N TYR A 144 8.00 -18.25 4.94
CA TYR A 144 7.14 -19.12 5.75
C TYR A 144 5.92 -18.52 6.47
N THR A 145 5.33 -17.39 6.05
CA THR A 145 4.05 -16.91 6.63
C THR A 145 2.79 -17.53 6.01
N SER A 146 2.91 -18.56 5.15
CA SER A 146 1.78 -19.20 4.46
C SER A 146 1.63 -20.71 4.71
N GLN A 147 2.26 -21.25 5.75
CA GLN A 147 2.07 -22.65 6.16
C GLN A 147 1.49 -22.71 7.58
N THR A 148 0.17 -22.83 7.65
CA THR A 148 -0.57 -23.53 8.70
C THR A 148 -1.79 -24.13 8.05
#